data_AF-A0A3N2E0U5-F1
#
_entry.id   AF-A0A3N2E0U5-F1
#
_cell.length_a   1.000
_cell.length_b   1.000
_cell.length_c   1.000
_cell.angle_alpha   90.00
_cell.angle_beta   90.00
_cell.angle_gamma   90.00
#
_symmetry.space_group_name_H-M   'P 1'
#
loop_
_entity.id
_entity.type
_entity.pdbx_description
1 polymer ?
#
loop_
_entity_poly.entity_id
_entity_poly.type
_entity_poly.pdbx_seq_one_letter_code
_entity_poly.pdbx_strand_id
1 'polypeptide(L)'
;MAILDFETLEEDFYFEDEFATNVTFTRAGAIVEAITGNFVSPSLDVELGDAVYETTETYFSCSTNDSNALERGDITHFNGREFKVIDFEQSGTGYTQVLLSSRH
;
A
#
# COMPACT_ATOMS: atom_id res chain seq x y z
N MET A 1 -8.35 14.56 35.15
CA MET A 1 -9.45 13.71 34.65
C MET A 1 -9.60 14.07 33.18
N ALA A 2 -8.89 13.34 32.31
CA ALA A 2 -8.95 13.58 30.87
C ALA A 2 -10.18 12.85 30.33
N ILE A 3 -11.06 13.60 29.69
CA ILE A 3 -12.16 13.05 28.90
C ILE A 3 -11.47 12.50 27.65
N LEU A 4 -11.41 11.18 27.55
CA LEU A 4 -11.04 10.51 26.29
C LEU A 4 -12.25 10.67 25.37
N ASP A 5 -12.12 11.59 24.43
CA ASP A 5 -13.09 11.77 23.36
C ASP A 5 -12.93 10.60 22.37
N PHE A 6 -14.03 9.96 21.99
CA PHE A 6 -13.98 8.82 21.07
C PHE A 6 -13.50 9.23 19.67
N GLU A 7 -13.64 10.52 19.31
CA GLU A 7 -13.17 11.05 18.02
C GLU A 7 -11.62 11.07 17.92
N THR A 8 -10.89 11.13 19.04
CA THR A 8 -9.41 11.07 19.03
C THR A 8 -8.83 9.66 18.87
N LEU A 9 -9.65 8.61 18.99
CA LEU A 9 -9.18 7.22 18.86
C LEU A 9 -9.06 6.74 17.41
N GLU A 10 -9.68 7.45 16.45
CA GLU A 10 -9.56 7.10 15.03
C GLU A 10 -8.20 7.53 14.44
N GLU A 11 -7.60 8.61 14.95
CA GLU A 11 -6.27 9.07 14.54
C GLU A 11 -5.13 8.20 15.15
N ASP A 12 -5.31 7.67 16.36
CA ASP A 12 -4.29 6.90 17.08
C ASP A 12 -4.27 5.39 16.77
N PHE A 13 -5.24 4.87 16.00
CA PHE A 13 -5.24 3.46 15.58
C PHE A 13 -4.27 3.16 14.42
N TYR A 14 -3.66 4.20 13.87
CA TYR A 14 -2.61 4.05 12.89
C TYR A 14 -1.26 3.92 13.59
N PHE A 15 -0.87 2.68 13.89
CA PHE A 15 0.53 2.30 14.16
C PHE A 15 1.35 2.40 12.86
N GLU A 16 1.36 3.59 12.27
CA GLU A 16 2.09 3.93 11.06
C GLU A 16 3.60 3.92 11.35
N ASP A 17 4.00 4.32 12.56
CA ASP A 17 5.39 4.63 12.91
C ASP A 17 6.35 3.43 13.05
N GLU A 18 5.87 2.19 13.29
CA GLU A 18 6.79 1.04 13.47
C GLU A 18 6.98 0.16 12.24
N PHE A 19 6.09 0.24 11.23
CA PHE A 19 6.15 -0.66 10.08
C PHE A 19 5.89 0.00 8.72
N ALA A 20 5.33 1.22 8.69
CA ALA A 20 5.09 1.90 7.43
C ALA A 20 6.38 2.40 6.79
N THR A 21 6.42 2.33 5.47
CA THR A 21 7.53 2.76 4.64
C THR A 21 7.10 3.99 3.85
N ASN A 22 7.94 5.03 3.89
CA ASN A 22 7.78 6.20 3.02
C ASN A 22 8.29 5.88 1.63
N VAL A 23 7.41 6.04 0.64
CA VAL A 23 7.66 5.62 -0.72
C VAL A 23 7.24 6.71 -1.69
N THR A 24 8.11 7.03 -2.65
CA THR A 24 7.87 8.09 -3.63
C THR A 24 7.33 7.53 -4.94
N PHE A 25 6.14 7.97 -5.33
CA PHE A 25 5.55 7.65 -6.62
C PHE A 25 5.93 8.69 -7.67
N THR A 26 6.13 8.21 -8.90
CA THR A 26 6.55 9.01 -10.04
C THR A 26 5.69 8.74 -11.26
N ARG A 27 5.42 9.79 -12.05
CA ARG A 27 4.68 9.74 -13.31
C ARG A 27 5.53 10.38 -14.39
N ALA A 28 5.85 9.61 -15.43
CA ALA A 28 6.74 10.05 -16.51
C ALA A 28 8.07 10.67 -16.01
N GLY A 29 8.59 10.17 -14.88
CA GLY A 29 9.84 10.64 -14.26
C GLY A 29 9.73 11.87 -13.36
N ALA A 30 8.54 12.47 -13.23
CA ALA A 30 8.27 13.51 -12.25
C ALA A 30 7.70 12.90 -10.96
N ILE A 31 8.05 13.47 -9.79
CA ILE A 31 7.46 13.06 -8.52
C ILE A 31 5.98 13.45 -8.51
N VAL A 32 5.12 12.48 -8.18
CA VAL A 32 3.69 12.68 -7.96
C VAL A 32 3.46 13.00 -6.49
N GLU A 33 3.82 12.07 -5.62
CA GLU A 33 3.62 12.18 -4.17
C GLU A 33 4.58 11.27 -3.40
N ALA A 34 4.89 11.63 -2.16
CA ALA A 34 5.55 10.74 -1.20
C ALA A 34 4.51 10.23 -0.21
N ILE A 35 4.27 8.91 -0.23
CA ILE A 35 3.19 8.28 0.52
C ILE A 35 3.78 7.32 1.54
N THR A 36 3.23 7.37 2.75
CA THR A 36 3.54 6.44 3.83
C THR A 36 2.58 5.24 3.74
N GLY A 37 3.12 4.02 3.78
CA GLY A 37 2.27 2.84 3.73
C GLY A 37 3.03 1.53 3.85
N ASN A 38 2.29 0.42 3.76
CA ASN A 38 2.84 -0.92 3.98
C ASN A 38 2.82 -1.74 2.69
N PHE A 39 3.97 -2.30 2.32
CA PHE A 39 4.00 -3.33 1.28
C PHE A 39 3.47 -4.64 1.85
N VAL A 40 2.38 -5.13 1.27
CA VAL A 40 1.77 -6.42 1.58
C VAL A 40 1.99 -7.31 0.38
N SER A 41 2.89 -8.28 0.50
CA SER A 41 2.96 -9.39 -0.45
C SER A 41 2.18 -10.56 0.17
N PRO A 42 1.19 -11.14 -0.53
CA PRO A 42 0.59 -12.39 -0.14
C PRO A 42 1.64 -13.48 -0.38
N SER A 43 2.57 -13.65 0.56
CA SER A 43 3.23 -14.93 0.74
C SER A 43 2.25 -15.84 1.45
N LEU A 44 1.24 -16.30 0.71
CA LEU A 44 0.40 -17.40 1.13
C LEU A 44 0.86 -18.63 0.33
N ASP A 45 1.99 -19.21 0.74
CA ASP A 45 2.31 -20.59 0.38
C ASP A 45 1.28 -21.48 1.09
N VAL A 46 0.06 -21.56 0.55
CA VAL A 46 -0.89 -22.58 0.95
C VAL A 46 -0.72 -23.71 -0.03
N GLU A 47 -0.12 -24.79 0.45
CA GLU A 47 -0.14 -26.09 -0.22
C GLU A 47 -1.60 -26.58 -0.32
N LEU A 48 -2.32 -26.16 -1.37
CA LEU A 48 -3.59 -26.75 -1.79
C LEU A 48 -3.29 -28.00 -2.62
N GLY A 49 -2.73 -29.04 -2.00
CA GLY A 49 -2.39 -30.29 -2.67
C GLY A 49 -1.31 -30.12 -3.77
N ASP A 50 -1.59 -30.54 -5.00
CA ASP A 50 -0.61 -30.63 -6.11
C ASP A 50 -0.48 -29.34 -6.97
N ALA A 51 -1.13 -28.23 -6.60
CA ALA A 51 -1.10 -26.99 -7.37
C ALA A 51 -0.61 -25.82 -6.52
N VAL A 52 0.62 -25.36 -6.79
CA VAL A 52 1.14 -24.10 -6.26
C VAL A 52 0.57 -22.97 -7.13
N TYR A 53 -0.34 -22.17 -6.55
CA TYR A 53 -0.86 -20.97 -7.21
C TYR A 53 -0.01 -19.77 -6.76
N GLU A 54 1.10 -19.53 -7.46
CA GLU A 54 1.92 -18.31 -7.26
C GLU A 54 1.22 -17.12 -7.93
N THR A 55 0.23 -16.53 -7.26
CA THR A 55 -0.18 -15.15 -7.56
C THR A 55 0.49 -14.24 -6.56
N THR A 56 1.77 -13.92 -6.79
CA THR A 56 2.53 -12.97 -5.96
C THR A 56 2.13 -11.52 -6.31
N GLU A 57 0.85 -11.21 -6.17
CA GLU A 57 0.33 -9.86 -6.35
C GLU A 57 0.85 -8.97 -5.23
N THR A 58 1.66 -7.96 -5.54
CA THR A 58 2.18 -7.08 -4.48
C THR A 58 1.19 -5.96 -4.25
N TYR A 59 0.81 -5.72 -3.00
CA TYR A 59 -0.05 -4.61 -2.62
C TYR A 59 0.75 -3.57 -1.84
N PHE A 60 0.34 -2.31 -1.95
CA PHE A 60 0.77 -1.23 -1.08
C PHE A 60 -0.46 -0.62 -0.41
N SER A 61 -0.56 -0.83 0.91
CA SER A 61 -1.67 -0.34 1.72
C SER A 61 -1.33 1.05 2.28
N CYS A 62 -2.13 2.05 1.95
CA CYS A 62 -1.94 3.43 2.40
C CYS A 62 -3.29 4.10 2.72
N SER A 63 -3.25 5.33 3.22
CA SER A 63 -4.43 6.17 3.41
C SER A 63 -5.17 6.39 2.09
N THR A 64 -6.50 6.32 2.12
CA THR A 64 -7.33 6.64 0.94
C THR A 64 -7.08 8.07 0.45
N ASN A 65 -6.80 9.01 1.36
CA ASN A 65 -6.52 10.40 0.98
C ASN A 65 -5.26 10.52 0.14
N ASP A 66 -4.19 9.82 0.52
CA ASP A 66 -2.92 9.82 -0.21
C ASP A 66 -3.04 9.10 -1.55
N SER A 67 -3.81 8.00 -1.58
CA SER A 67 -4.04 7.24 -2.81
C SER A 67 -4.74 8.04 -3.90
N ASN A 68 -5.47 9.11 -3.56
CA ASN A 68 -6.16 9.97 -4.53
C ASN A 68 -5.21 10.72 -5.48
N ALA A 69 -3.95 10.91 -5.10
CA ALA A 69 -2.94 11.52 -5.96
C ALA A 69 -2.38 10.56 -7.01
N LEU A 70 -2.53 9.25 -6.79
CA LEU A 70 -1.98 8.20 -7.63
C LEU A 70 -2.89 7.87 -8.81
N GLU A 71 -2.26 7.44 -9.90
CA GLU A 71 -2.95 6.92 -11.08
C GLU A 71 -2.36 5.58 -11.52
N ARG A 72 -3.17 4.81 -12.27
CA ARG A 72 -2.69 3.60 -12.93
C ARG A 72 -1.52 3.94 -13.85
N GLY A 73 -0.41 3.24 -13.64
CA GLY A 73 0.83 3.43 -14.37
C GLY A 73 1.88 4.27 -13.66
N ASP A 74 1.57 4.86 -12.51
CA ASP A 74 2.59 5.46 -11.65
C ASP A 74 3.58 4.41 -11.18
N ILE A 75 4.81 4.86 -10.96
CA ILE A 75 5.95 3.99 -10.68
C ILE A 75 6.54 4.36 -9.34
N THR A 76 6.83 3.34 -8.54
CA THR A 76 7.59 3.49 -7.32
C THR A 76 8.77 2.52 -7.26
N HIS A 77 9.79 2.88 -6.48
CA HIS A 77 10.96 2.06 -6.22
C HIS A 77 11.02 1.71 -4.74
N PHE A 78 11.04 0.42 -4.44
CA PHE A 78 11.18 -0.07 -3.07
C PHE A 78 12.13 -1.27 -3.03
N ASN A 79 13.08 -1.26 -2.09
CA ASN A 79 14.10 -2.30 -1.95
C ASN A 79 14.84 -2.65 -3.26
N GLY A 80 15.11 -1.65 -4.09
CA GLY A 80 15.81 -1.83 -5.37
C GLY A 80 14.98 -2.48 -6.48
N ARG A 81 13.66 -2.62 -6.29
CA ARG A 81 12.72 -3.12 -7.31
C ARG A 81 11.80 -1.99 -7.77
N GLU A 82 11.47 -2.00 -9.07
CA GLU A 82 10.48 -1.12 -9.69
C GLU A 82 9.10 -1.76 -9.60
N PHE A 83 8.13 -1.00 -9.12
CA PHE A 83 6.74 -1.39 -9.02
C PHE A 83 5.87 -0.40 -9.78
N LYS A 84 4.91 -0.91 -10.54
CA LYS A 84 3.95 -0.11 -11.30
C LYS A 84 2.54 -0.27 -10.73
N VAL A 85 1.83 0.83 -10.54
CA VAL A 85 0.43 0.84 -10.13
C VAL A 85 -0.46 0.23 -11.22
N ILE A 86 -1.21 -0.80 -10.86
CA ILE A 86 -2.13 -1.53 -11.74
C ILE A 86 -3.58 -1.22 -11.40
N ASP A 87 -3.93 -1.26 -10.12
CA ASP A 87 -5.29 -1.03 -9.66
C ASP A 87 -5.37 -0.52 -8.21
N PHE A 88 -6.58 -0.15 -7.80
CA PHE A 88 -6.90 0.35 -6.47
C PHE A 88 -8.10 -0.40 -5.90
N GLU A 89 -7.98 -0.87 -4.67
CA GLU A 89 -9.06 -1.50 -3.91
C GLU A 89 -9.30 -0.71 -2.61
N GLN A 90 -10.45 -0.06 -2.51
CA GLN A 90 -10.83 0.71 -1.32
C GLN A 90 -11.53 -0.20 -0.31
N SER A 91 -11.01 -0.24 0.91
CA SER A 91 -11.55 -1.08 2.00
C SER A 91 -12.78 -0.48 2.69
N GLY A 92 -13.10 0.79 2.43
CA GLY A 92 -14.19 1.51 3.08
C GLY A 92 -13.92 1.97 4.51
N THR A 93 -12.74 1.68 5.07
CA THR A 93 -12.32 2.04 6.44
C THR A 93 -11.27 3.16 6.49
N GLY A 94 -11.11 3.91 5.39
CA GLY A 94 -10.08 4.94 5.26
C GLY A 94 -8.76 4.46 4.66
N TYR A 95 -8.66 3.16 4.32
CA TYR A 95 -7.49 2.58 3.66
C TYR A 95 -7.77 2.16 2.22
N THR A 96 -6.75 2.31 1.38
CA THR A 96 -6.73 1.83 0.00
C THR A 96 -5.54 0.91 -0.21
N GLN A 97 -5.81 -0.25 -0.81
CA GLN A 97 -4.80 -1.18 -1.29
C GLN A 97 -4.51 -0.87 -2.74
N VAL A 98 -3.26 -0.50 -3.03
CA VAL A 98 -2.78 -0.26 -4.38
C VAL A 98 -2.16 -1.54 -4.89
N LEU A 99 -2.74 -2.14 -5.93
CA LEU A 99 -2.17 -3.31 -6.59
C LEU A 99 -0.97 -2.88 -7.44
N LEU A 100 0.16 -3.53 -7.20
CA LEU A 100 1.44 -3.27 -7.83
C LEU A 100 1.93 -4.47 -8.63
N SER A 101 2.39 -4.22 -9.85
CA SER A 101 3.14 -5.19 -10.65
C SER A 101 4.62 -4.92 -10.51
N SER A 102 5.39 -5.93 -10.12
CA SER A 102 6.85 -5.86 -10.16
C SER A 102 7.35 -6.05 -11.58
N ARG A 103 8.34 -5.24 -11.97
CA ARG A 103 9.02 -5.40 -13.26
C ARG A 103 10.29 -6.22 -13.06
N HIS A 104 10.33 -7.41 -13.64
CA HIS A 104 11.53 -8.26 -13.74
C HIS A 104 12.55 -7.69 -14.73
#